data_AF-A0A2E2KX04-F1
#
_entry.id   AF-A0A2E2KX04-F1
#
_cell.length_a   1.000
_cell.length_b   1.000
_cell.length_c   1.000
_cell.angle_alpha   90.00
_cell.angle_beta   90.00
_cell.angle_gamma   90.00
#
_symmetry.space_group_name_H-M   'P 1'
#
loop_
_entity.id
_entity.type
_entity.pdbx_description
1 polymer ?
#
loop_
_entity_poly.entity_id
_entity_poly.type
_entity_poly.pdbx_seq_one_letter_code
_entity_poly.pdbx_strand_id
1 'polypeptide(L)'
;MGKRIFLHAGAHRTGSSSFQMCLHDNRSVLDRAGYDVAYPGRDGVPGGRLALRLPSPRHEGQRHGKFVGSVRGAVAKFSPDPARALVISEENVPGRMFHFYQGRFFPAAGMRFQCLRDGVGDARLQIVYVLRSYDEIYVSAYRKRAEDNAVADFDALVAKFLGMDRGWPELIAQMQQILRPERLVVVPYDRRGSSAALLTKLLPEVPLTDLAEPEEVLNLSATDAGLMALQTIYRGGGSLARDEWQEVVRSHADDATPRGIAAFGEAERTVLQDRYARDLDRVSAMAGIEMI
;
A
#
# COMPACT_ATOMS: atom_id res chain seq x y z
N MET A 1 28.26 -11.26 -1.97
CA MET A 1 27.39 -10.60 -0.99
C MET A 1 26.04 -10.36 -1.68
N GLY A 2 24.91 -10.73 -1.06
CA GLY A 2 23.59 -10.54 -1.68
C GLY A 2 23.24 -9.06 -1.84
N LYS A 3 22.49 -8.71 -2.90
CA LYS A 3 22.03 -7.35 -3.18
C LYS A 3 21.23 -6.79 -2.00
N ARG A 4 21.40 -5.50 -1.68
CA ARG A 4 20.55 -4.80 -0.69
C ARG A 4 19.27 -4.33 -1.37
N ILE A 5 18.11 -4.70 -0.83
CA ILE A 5 16.81 -4.22 -1.30
C ILE A 5 16.06 -3.59 -0.14
N PHE A 6 15.64 -2.35 -0.35
CA PHE A 6 14.88 -1.54 0.59
C PHE A 6 13.44 -1.46 0.10
N LEU A 7 12.54 -2.11 0.80
CA LEU A 7 11.15 -2.28 0.40
C LEU A 7 10.24 -1.41 1.26
N HIS A 8 9.70 -0.36 0.67
CA HIS A 8 8.46 0.23 1.14
C HIS A 8 7.30 -0.66 0.67
N ALA A 9 6.88 -1.57 1.53
CA ALA A 9 5.76 -2.47 1.28
C ALA A 9 4.43 -1.85 1.73
N GLY A 10 4.36 -0.53 1.92
CA GLY A 10 3.26 0.15 2.63
C GLY A 10 1.88 -0.35 2.25
N ALA A 11 1.02 -0.53 3.26
CA ALA A 11 -0.36 -0.90 3.00
C ALA A 11 -1.01 0.13 2.05
N HIS A 12 -1.96 -0.34 1.24
CA HIS A 12 -2.77 0.56 0.43
C HIS A 12 -3.30 1.75 1.24
N ARG A 13 -3.38 2.92 0.59
CA ARG A 13 -3.98 4.14 1.15
C ARG A 13 -3.23 4.74 2.35
N THR A 14 -1.96 4.38 2.57
CA THR A 14 -1.09 5.02 3.59
C THR A 14 -0.12 6.03 2.99
N GLY A 15 -0.53 6.77 1.95
CA GLY A 15 0.32 7.78 1.31
C GLY A 15 1.40 7.21 0.38
N SER A 16 1.16 6.05 -0.24
CA SER A 16 2.12 5.41 -1.16
C SER A 16 2.43 6.26 -2.39
N SER A 17 1.44 6.93 -2.98
CA SER A 17 1.62 7.80 -4.15
C SER A 17 2.47 9.03 -3.80
N SER A 18 2.23 9.67 -2.64
CA SER A 18 3.09 10.74 -2.11
C SER A 18 4.51 10.27 -1.83
N PHE A 19 4.68 9.06 -1.28
CA PHE A 19 6.01 8.48 -1.09
C PHE A 19 6.72 8.19 -2.41
N GLN A 20 6.00 7.70 -3.42
CA GLN A 20 6.55 7.46 -4.75
C GLN A 20 6.91 8.77 -5.47
N MET A 21 6.16 9.85 -5.25
CA MET A 21 6.55 11.20 -5.71
C MET A 21 7.83 11.67 -5.01
N CYS A 22 7.94 11.48 -3.69
CA CYS A 22 9.18 11.76 -2.97
C CYS A 22 10.38 10.98 -3.55
N LEU A 23 10.19 9.70 -3.91
CA LEU A 23 11.22 8.92 -4.62
C LEU A 23 11.55 9.47 -6.02
N HIS A 24 10.57 10.05 -6.72
CA HIS A 24 10.76 10.70 -8.01
C HIS A 24 11.61 11.97 -7.86
N ASP A 25 11.20 12.89 -6.99
CA ASP A 25 11.82 14.20 -6.79
C ASP A 25 13.25 14.05 -6.26
N ASN A 26 13.49 13.04 -5.41
CA ASN A 26 14.81 12.76 -4.83
C ASN A 26 15.66 11.80 -5.66
N ARG A 27 15.26 11.46 -6.90
CA ARG A 27 15.96 10.45 -7.70
C ARG A 27 17.44 10.76 -7.92
N SER A 28 17.79 12.03 -8.12
CA SER A 28 19.20 12.41 -8.33
C SER A 28 20.05 12.26 -7.07
N VAL A 29 19.48 12.51 -5.89
CA VAL A 29 20.13 12.32 -4.58
C VAL A 29 20.35 10.83 -4.34
N LEU A 30 19.30 10.02 -4.55
CA LEU A 30 19.34 8.58 -4.41
C LEU A 30 20.34 7.92 -5.37
N ASP A 31 20.40 8.37 -6.62
CA ASP A 31 21.33 7.84 -7.61
C ASP A 31 22.81 8.08 -7.23
N ARG A 32 23.13 9.30 -6.80
CA ARG A 32 24.48 9.65 -6.30
C ARG A 32 24.85 8.86 -5.05
N ALA A 33 23.87 8.53 -4.21
CA ALA A 33 24.07 7.69 -3.03
C ALA A 33 24.10 6.18 -3.34
N GLY A 34 24.03 5.78 -4.62
CA GLY A 34 24.18 4.38 -5.05
C GLY A 34 22.88 3.57 -5.03
N TYR A 35 21.72 4.22 -5.06
CA TYR A 35 20.40 3.58 -5.08
C TYR A 35 19.74 3.64 -6.45
N ASP A 36 19.35 2.47 -6.93
CA ASP A 36 18.33 2.34 -7.96
C ASP A 36 16.95 2.44 -7.34
N VAL A 37 15.99 2.99 -8.08
CA VAL A 37 14.65 3.27 -7.56
C VAL A 37 13.59 2.72 -8.51
N ALA A 38 12.71 1.86 -7.98
CA ALA A 38 11.62 1.24 -8.70
C ALA A 38 10.28 1.39 -7.96
N TYR A 39 9.27 1.88 -8.68
CA TYR A 39 7.88 1.99 -8.21
C TYR A 39 6.93 1.88 -9.42
N PRO A 40 5.66 1.50 -9.21
CA PRO A 40 4.68 1.38 -10.29
C PRO A 40 4.30 2.77 -10.83
N GLY A 41 3.92 2.84 -12.11
CA GLY A 41 3.41 4.09 -12.71
C GLY A 41 1.93 4.34 -12.43
N ARG A 42 1.49 4.14 -11.18
CA ARG A 42 0.09 4.33 -10.75
C ARG A 42 -0.11 5.76 -10.25
N ASP A 43 -1.37 6.20 -10.24
CA ASP A 43 -1.80 7.47 -9.64
C ASP A 43 -1.09 8.73 -10.15
N GLY A 44 -0.53 8.69 -11.36
CA GLY A 44 0.10 9.84 -12.01
C GLY A 44 1.55 10.12 -11.59
N VAL A 45 2.17 9.27 -10.76
CA VAL A 45 3.56 9.48 -10.35
C VAL A 45 4.52 9.29 -11.54
N PRO A 46 5.33 10.30 -11.92
CA PRO A 46 6.21 10.22 -13.07
C PRO A 46 7.33 9.17 -12.91
N GLY A 47 7.73 8.57 -14.03
CA GLY A 47 8.86 7.63 -14.09
C GLY A 47 8.61 6.24 -13.51
N GLY A 48 7.41 5.97 -12.97
CA GLY A 48 7.03 4.65 -12.45
C GLY A 48 6.86 3.64 -13.59
N ARG A 49 7.62 2.54 -13.55
CA ARG A 49 7.58 1.47 -14.58
C ARG A 49 7.57 0.06 -13.98
N LEU A 50 7.58 -0.07 -12.66
CA LEU A 50 7.64 -1.35 -11.99
C LEU A 50 6.33 -2.13 -12.22
N ALA A 51 6.46 -3.40 -12.57
CA ALA A 51 5.34 -4.32 -12.73
C ALA A 51 5.66 -5.63 -11.99
N LEU A 52 5.47 -5.64 -10.68
CA LEU A 52 5.62 -6.86 -9.87
C LEU A 52 4.38 -7.75 -10.03
N ARG A 53 4.51 -8.79 -10.86
CA ARG A 53 3.46 -9.82 -11.00
C ARG A 53 3.62 -10.82 -9.88
N LEU A 54 2.70 -10.75 -8.92
CA LEU A 54 2.62 -11.65 -7.77
C LEU A 54 1.31 -12.45 -7.81
N PRO A 55 1.28 -13.68 -7.26
CA PRO A 55 0.12 -14.56 -7.30
C PRO A 55 -1.10 -13.98 -6.57
N SER A 56 -2.28 -14.50 -6.91
CA SER A 56 -3.56 -14.17 -6.27
C SER A 56 -4.24 -15.47 -5.83
N PRO A 57 -5.30 -15.44 -5.00
CA PRO A 57 -5.83 -16.67 -4.38
C PRO A 57 -6.14 -17.80 -5.37
N ARG A 58 -6.63 -17.48 -6.58
CA ARG A 58 -6.88 -18.46 -7.65
C ARG A 58 -5.65 -19.23 -8.17
N HIS A 59 -4.44 -18.84 -7.76
CA HIS A 59 -3.18 -19.47 -8.17
C HIS A 59 -2.58 -20.36 -7.08
N GLU A 60 -3.30 -20.59 -5.98
CA GLU A 60 -2.87 -21.51 -4.94
C GLU A 60 -2.53 -22.90 -5.52
N GLY A 61 -1.39 -23.46 -5.12
CA GLY A 61 -0.89 -24.74 -5.62
C GLY A 61 -0.37 -24.74 -7.06
N GLN A 62 -0.31 -23.61 -7.78
CA GLN A 62 0.12 -23.56 -9.18
C GLN A 62 1.01 -22.34 -9.51
N ARG A 63 1.75 -22.42 -10.63
CA ARG A 63 2.42 -21.28 -11.30
C ARG A 63 3.46 -20.49 -10.47
N HIS A 64 3.89 -20.98 -9.31
CA HIS A 64 4.87 -20.31 -8.45
C HIS A 64 6.13 -19.85 -9.20
N GLY A 65 6.77 -20.76 -9.94
CA GLY A 65 8.00 -20.47 -10.69
C GLY A 65 7.86 -19.33 -11.73
N LYS A 66 6.69 -19.17 -12.35
CA LYS A 66 6.44 -18.07 -13.30
C LYS A 66 6.43 -16.72 -12.61
N PHE A 67 5.80 -16.63 -11.43
CA PHE A 67 5.77 -15.38 -10.67
C PHE A 67 7.15 -15.07 -10.08
N VAL A 68 7.88 -16.08 -9.59
CA VAL A 68 9.27 -15.96 -9.14
C VAL A 68 10.16 -15.39 -10.26
N GLY A 69 10.05 -15.94 -11.48
CA GLY A 69 10.77 -15.42 -12.65
C GLY A 69 10.40 -13.97 -13.00
N SER A 70 9.13 -13.58 -12.82
CA SER A 70 8.70 -12.19 -13.03
C SER A 70 9.29 -11.23 -12.01
N VAL A 71 9.38 -11.62 -10.73
CA VAL A 71 10.02 -10.81 -9.69
C VAL A 71 11.50 -10.66 -9.98
N ARG A 72 12.20 -11.78 -10.27
CA ARG A 72 13.63 -11.78 -10.62
C ARG A 72 13.93 -10.88 -11.81
N GLY A 73 13.12 -10.99 -12.88
CA GLY A 73 13.26 -10.16 -14.07
C GLY A 73 13.03 -8.67 -13.79
N ALA A 74 12.10 -8.34 -12.89
CA ALA A 74 11.90 -6.95 -12.48
C ALA A 74 13.13 -6.41 -11.73
N VAL A 75 13.67 -7.15 -10.76
CA VAL A 75 14.89 -6.74 -10.03
C VAL A 75 16.06 -6.54 -10.99
N ALA A 76 16.32 -7.50 -11.89
CA ALA A 76 17.41 -7.41 -12.85
C ALA A 76 17.23 -6.23 -13.83
N LYS A 77 15.99 -5.91 -14.22
CA LYS A 77 15.69 -4.77 -15.10
C LYS A 77 15.96 -3.42 -14.42
N PHE A 78 15.56 -3.26 -13.16
CA PHE A 78 15.64 -1.97 -12.47
C PHE A 78 16.97 -1.74 -11.77
N SER A 79 17.69 -2.81 -11.42
CA SER A 79 18.99 -2.72 -10.77
C SER A 79 19.90 -3.84 -11.28
N PRO A 80 20.40 -3.71 -12.53
CA PRO A 80 21.25 -4.70 -13.17
C PRO A 80 22.64 -4.79 -12.51
N ASP A 81 23.13 -3.69 -11.95
CA ASP A 81 24.41 -3.65 -11.23
C ASP A 81 24.27 -4.31 -9.84
N PRO A 82 24.95 -5.44 -9.55
CA PRO A 82 24.89 -6.09 -8.25
C PRO A 82 25.46 -5.26 -7.09
N ALA A 83 26.31 -4.26 -7.36
CA ALA A 83 26.90 -3.39 -6.34
C ALA A 83 25.94 -2.30 -5.86
N ARG A 84 24.95 -1.93 -6.68
CA ARG A 84 23.95 -0.91 -6.33
C ARG A 84 22.81 -1.50 -5.51
N ALA A 85 22.32 -0.71 -4.55
CA ALA A 85 21.15 -1.06 -3.77
C ALA A 85 19.88 -0.71 -4.54
N LEU A 86 18.78 -1.41 -4.28
CA LEU A 86 17.49 -1.16 -4.93
C LEU A 86 16.42 -0.76 -3.91
N VAL A 87 15.82 0.41 -4.11
CA VAL A 87 14.63 0.87 -3.41
C VAL A 87 13.39 0.49 -4.20
N ILE A 88 12.47 -0.23 -3.57
CA ILE A 88 11.18 -0.63 -4.14
C ILE A 88 10.05 -0.03 -3.31
N SER A 89 9.13 0.70 -3.96
CA SER A 89 7.84 1.06 -3.37
C SER A 89 6.73 0.36 -4.13
N GLU A 90 6.05 -0.60 -3.49
CA GLU A 90 4.94 -1.35 -4.09
C GLU A 90 3.93 -1.74 -3.02
N GLU A 91 2.80 -1.03 -3.02
CA GLU A 91 1.75 -1.16 -2.02
C GLU A 91 0.92 -2.46 -2.15
N ASN A 92 0.97 -3.12 -3.32
CA ASN A 92 0.26 -4.37 -3.52
C ASN A 92 1.03 -5.62 -3.06
N VAL A 93 2.21 -5.53 -2.45
CA VAL A 93 2.98 -6.73 -2.07
C VAL A 93 2.13 -7.73 -1.25
N PRO A 94 1.41 -7.32 -0.17
CA PRO A 94 0.49 -8.20 0.58
C PRO A 94 -0.73 -8.70 -0.22
N GLY A 95 -1.15 -7.95 -1.24
CA GLY A 95 -2.35 -8.20 -2.02
C GLY A 95 -3.18 -6.95 -2.24
N ARG A 96 -4.36 -7.15 -2.85
CA ARG A 96 -5.32 -6.07 -3.14
C ARG A 96 -6.38 -5.98 -2.04
N MET A 97 -6.81 -4.76 -1.72
CA MET A 97 -7.88 -4.49 -0.76
C MET A 97 -9.27 -5.00 -1.18
N PHE A 98 -9.47 -5.36 -2.46
CA PHE A 98 -10.79 -5.80 -2.93
C PHE A 98 -11.33 -7.01 -2.14
N HIS A 99 -10.46 -7.82 -1.54
CA HIS A 99 -10.84 -8.96 -0.72
C HIS A 99 -11.54 -8.55 0.59
N PHE A 100 -11.42 -7.28 1.01
CA PHE A 100 -12.18 -6.77 2.16
C PHE A 100 -13.70 -6.87 1.93
N TYR A 101 -14.17 -6.69 0.68
CA TYR A 101 -15.57 -6.89 0.28
C TYR A 101 -16.06 -8.34 0.43
N GLN A 102 -15.12 -9.28 0.57
CA GLN A 102 -15.36 -10.71 0.77
C GLN A 102 -15.14 -11.12 2.23
N GLY A 103 -14.92 -10.17 3.16
CA GLY A 103 -14.61 -10.49 4.56
C GLY A 103 -13.23 -11.12 4.75
N ARG A 104 -12.27 -10.87 3.84
CA ARG A 104 -10.94 -11.50 3.88
C ARG A 104 -9.83 -10.46 3.92
N PHE A 105 -9.03 -10.50 4.99
CA PHE A 105 -7.87 -9.63 5.15
C PHE A 105 -6.64 -10.19 4.41
N PHE A 106 -6.26 -9.59 3.28
CA PHE A 106 -5.09 -9.95 2.44
C PHE A 106 -4.84 -11.46 2.25
N PRO A 107 -5.81 -12.26 1.77
CA PRO A 107 -5.76 -13.73 1.81
C PRO A 107 -4.59 -14.37 1.03
N ALA A 108 -3.99 -13.66 0.08
CA ALA A 108 -2.85 -14.17 -0.70
C ALA A 108 -1.48 -13.76 -0.14
N ALA A 109 -1.42 -13.08 1.02
CA ALA A 109 -0.17 -12.52 1.54
C ALA A 109 0.96 -13.56 1.62
N GLY A 110 0.70 -14.73 2.22
CA GLY A 110 1.71 -15.80 2.34
C GLY A 110 2.33 -16.22 1.01
N MET A 111 1.52 -16.61 0.02
CA MET A 111 2.04 -17.01 -1.30
C MET A 111 2.74 -15.85 -2.03
N ARG A 112 2.30 -14.60 -1.82
CA ARG A 112 2.91 -13.42 -2.43
C ARG A 112 4.26 -13.10 -1.80
N PHE A 113 4.37 -13.19 -0.48
CA PHE A 113 5.63 -13.05 0.23
C PHE A 113 6.61 -14.17 -0.16
N GLN A 114 6.15 -15.42 -0.27
CA GLN A 114 7.00 -16.53 -0.69
C GLN A 114 7.54 -16.30 -2.10
N CYS A 115 6.65 -15.93 -3.04
CA CYS A 115 7.05 -15.58 -4.39
C CYS A 115 8.03 -14.40 -4.45
N LEU A 116 7.82 -13.38 -3.62
CA LEU A 116 8.74 -12.24 -3.54
C LEU A 116 10.10 -12.71 -3.04
N ARG A 117 10.15 -13.45 -1.92
CA ARG A 117 11.38 -13.98 -1.31
C ARG A 117 12.19 -14.82 -2.28
N ASP A 118 11.54 -15.75 -2.97
CA ASP A 118 12.21 -16.64 -3.94
C ASP A 118 12.66 -15.86 -5.20
N GLY A 119 11.90 -14.82 -5.57
CA GLY A 119 12.22 -13.95 -6.69
C GLY A 119 13.42 -13.05 -6.43
N VAL A 120 13.57 -12.53 -5.21
CA VAL A 120 14.71 -11.71 -4.80
C VAL A 120 15.92 -12.53 -4.33
N GLY A 121 15.79 -13.85 -4.19
CA GLY A 121 16.89 -14.77 -3.87
C GLY A 121 17.55 -14.47 -2.53
N ASP A 122 18.87 -14.35 -2.50
CA ASP A 122 19.67 -14.05 -1.29
C ASP A 122 19.78 -12.55 -0.97
N ALA A 123 18.92 -11.72 -1.56
CA ALA A 123 18.92 -10.29 -1.28
C ALA A 123 18.66 -10.00 0.21
N ARG A 124 19.43 -9.07 0.76
CA ARG A 124 19.28 -8.54 2.11
C ARG A 124 18.13 -7.53 2.10
N LEU A 125 17.02 -7.86 2.76
CA LEU A 125 15.82 -7.02 2.76
C LEU A 125 15.80 -6.11 3.97
N GLN A 126 15.51 -4.83 3.74
CA GLN A 126 15.05 -3.91 4.77
C GLN A 126 13.66 -3.43 4.40
N ILE A 127 12.74 -3.41 5.34
CA ILE A 127 11.33 -3.16 5.06
C ILE A 127 10.82 -2.05 5.97
N VAL A 128 10.09 -1.11 5.37
CA VAL A 128 9.21 -0.20 6.09
C VAL A 128 7.77 -0.53 5.69
N TYR A 129 6.90 -0.70 6.69
CA TYR A 129 5.49 -0.98 6.50
C TYR A 129 4.62 -0.05 7.34
N VAL A 130 3.68 0.64 6.71
CA VAL A 130 2.77 1.56 7.40
C VAL A 130 1.44 0.85 7.67
N LEU A 131 0.97 0.89 8.92
CA LEU A 131 -0.32 0.35 9.36
C LEU A 131 -1.35 1.47 9.45
N ARG A 132 -2.60 1.17 9.10
CA ARG A 132 -3.73 2.09 9.31
C ARG A 132 -4.79 1.39 10.14
N SER A 133 -5.52 2.15 10.97
CA SER A 133 -6.61 1.60 11.74
C SER A 133 -7.68 0.96 10.85
N TYR A 134 -8.39 -0.03 11.37
CA TYR A 134 -9.35 -0.80 10.58
C TYR A 134 -10.53 0.04 10.11
N ASP A 135 -11.03 0.93 10.97
CA ASP A 135 -12.09 1.88 10.64
C ASP A 135 -11.69 2.80 9.47
N GLU A 136 -10.44 3.27 9.43
CA GLU A 136 -9.96 4.10 8.34
C GLU A 136 -9.64 3.31 7.07
N ILE A 137 -8.95 2.17 7.16
CA ILE A 137 -8.51 1.43 5.97
C ILE A 137 -9.69 0.83 5.21
N TYR A 138 -10.74 0.38 5.88
CA TYR A 138 -11.94 -0.15 5.23
C TYR A 138 -12.74 0.94 4.52
N VAL A 139 -12.91 2.10 5.16
CA VAL A 139 -13.50 3.29 4.51
C VAL A 139 -12.68 3.69 3.29
N SER A 140 -11.36 3.80 3.45
CA SER A 140 -10.47 4.22 2.36
C SER A 140 -10.46 3.23 1.19
N ALA A 141 -10.48 1.94 1.47
CA ALA A 141 -10.61 0.87 0.48
C ALA A 141 -11.96 0.96 -0.27
N TYR A 142 -13.04 1.22 0.47
CA TYR A 142 -14.36 1.36 -0.10
C TYR A 142 -14.43 2.53 -1.08
N ARG A 143 -14.05 3.72 -0.60
CA ARG A 143 -14.06 4.97 -1.40
C ARG A 143 -13.25 4.79 -2.67
N LYS A 144 -12.03 4.25 -2.56
CA LYS A 144 -11.16 4.08 -3.74
C LYS A 144 -11.76 3.15 -4.79
N ARG A 145 -12.48 2.11 -4.39
CA ARG A 145 -13.17 1.24 -5.35
C ARG A 145 -14.41 1.90 -5.93
N ALA A 146 -15.16 2.64 -5.12
CA ALA A 146 -16.36 3.38 -5.52
C ALA A 146 -16.06 4.49 -6.54
N GLU A 147 -14.82 4.99 -6.60
CA GLU A 147 -14.41 5.96 -7.63
C GLU A 147 -14.46 5.38 -9.05
N ASP A 148 -14.21 4.08 -9.20
CA ASP A 148 -13.98 3.45 -10.51
C ASP A 148 -14.95 2.29 -10.81
N ASN A 149 -15.84 1.93 -9.87
CA ASN A 149 -16.71 0.76 -9.98
C ASN A 149 -18.04 0.99 -9.25
N ALA A 150 -19.11 0.37 -9.75
CA ALA A 150 -20.32 0.17 -8.95
C ALA A 150 -19.99 -0.72 -7.73
N VAL A 151 -20.37 -0.27 -6.53
CA VAL A 151 -20.21 -1.03 -5.29
C VAL A 151 -21.54 -1.12 -4.55
N ALA A 152 -21.71 -2.20 -3.79
CA ALA A 152 -22.78 -2.30 -2.80
C ALA A 152 -22.67 -1.15 -1.78
N ASP A 153 -23.77 -0.77 -1.15
CA ASP A 153 -23.76 0.25 -0.10
C ASP A 153 -22.83 -0.16 1.05
N PHE A 154 -22.22 0.83 1.70
CA PHE A 154 -21.24 0.61 2.76
C PHE A 154 -21.82 -0.22 3.91
N ASP A 155 -23.05 0.07 4.33
CA ASP A 155 -23.77 -0.63 5.40
C ASP A 155 -23.90 -2.14 5.13
N ALA A 156 -24.06 -2.54 3.87
CA ALA A 156 -24.13 -3.95 3.48
C ALA A 156 -22.78 -4.70 3.63
N LEU A 157 -21.69 -3.98 3.88
CA LEU A 157 -20.34 -4.52 4.06
C LEU A 157 -19.86 -4.47 5.52
N VAL A 158 -20.51 -3.68 6.39
CA VAL A 158 -20.10 -3.48 7.79
C VAL A 158 -19.94 -4.81 8.54
N ALA A 159 -20.92 -5.71 8.43
CA ALA A 159 -20.85 -7.02 9.08
C ALA A 159 -19.63 -7.84 8.62
N LYS A 160 -19.21 -7.72 7.36
CA LYS A 160 -18.00 -8.39 6.84
C LYS A 160 -16.72 -7.75 7.36
N PHE A 161 -16.70 -6.43 7.52
CA PHE A 161 -15.55 -5.70 8.07
C PHE A 161 -15.33 -6.03 9.55
N LEU A 162 -16.40 -6.05 10.34
CA LEU A 162 -16.36 -6.41 11.75
C LEU A 162 -16.02 -7.90 11.96
N GLY A 163 -16.50 -8.76 11.06
CA GLY A 163 -16.31 -10.21 11.14
C GLY A 163 -14.95 -10.74 10.65
N MET A 164 -14.02 -9.90 10.17
CA MET A 164 -12.70 -10.39 9.77
C MET A 164 -11.91 -10.85 11.00
N ASP A 165 -11.46 -12.09 11.01
CA ASP A 165 -10.67 -12.69 12.09
C ASP A 165 -9.17 -12.35 11.98
N ARG A 166 -8.65 -12.30 10.75
CA ARG A 166 -7.27 -11.95 10.45
C ARG A 166 -7.05 -10.44 10.42
N GLY A 167 -5.89 -9.98 10.90
CA GLY A 167 -5.51 -8.57 10.94
C GLY A 167 -4.03 -8.29 10.66
N TRP A 168 -3.56 -7.13 11.14
CA TRP A 168 -2.18 -6.67 11.03
C TRP A 168 -1.17 -7.61 11.67
N PRO A 169 -1.37 -8.14 12.90
CA PRO A 169 -0.36 -9.00 13.52
C PRO A 169 -0.08 -10.24 12.68
N GLU A 170 -1.12 -10.90 12.14
CA GLU A 170 -0.94 -12.07 11.29
C GLU A 170 -0.26 -11.72 9.96
N LEU A 171 -0.48 -10.51 9.44
CA LEU A 171 0.19 -10.06 8.22
C LEU A 171 1.67 -9.77 8.47
N ILE A 172 1.99 -9.06 9.54
CA ILE A 172 3.34 -8.67 9.93
C ILE A 172 4.17 -9.91 10.32
N ALA A 173 3.59 -10.84 11.09
CA ALA A 173 4.24 -12.10 11.42
C ALA A 173 4.57 -12.91 10.15
N GLN A 174 3.64 -13.01 9.19
CA GLN A 174 3.92 -13.68 7.90
C GLN A 174 5.01 -12.96 7.11
N MET A 175 5.00 -11.63 7.09
CA MET A 175 6.03 -10.85 6.41
C MET A 175 7.41 -11.14 7.00
N GLN A 176 7.53 -11.12 8.32
CA GLN A 176 8.77 -11.42 9.02
C GLN A 176 9.24 -12.86 8.75
N GLN A 177 8.36 -13.84 8.94
CA GLN A 177 8.68 -15.27 8.82
C GLN A 177 9.08 -15.66 7.40
N ILE A 178 8.42 -15.11 6.38
CA ILE A 178 8.62 -15.51 4.99
C ILE A 178 9.70 -14.66 4.31
N LEU A 179 9.62 -13.32 4.43
CA LEU A 179 10.58 -12.43 3.78
C LEU A 179 11.93 -12.42 4.49
N ARG A 180 11.94 -12.69 5.80
CA ARG A 180 13.15 -12.71 6.64
C ARG A 180 13.98 -11.44 6.45
N PRO A 181 13.40 -10.25 6.67
CA PRO A 181 14.15 -9.01 6.54
C PRO A 181 15.20 -8.89 7.64
N GLU A 182 16.32 -8.25 7.34
CA GLU A 182 17.32 -7.88 8.34
C GLU A 182 16.81 -6.77 9.25
N ARG A 183 15.88 -5.96 8.74
CA ARG A 183 15.23 -4.88 9.45
C ARG A 183 13.80 -4.73 8.98
N LEU A 184 12.85 -4.73 9.92
CA LEU A 184 11.44 -4.49 9.66
C LEU A 184 10.94 -3.38 10.59
N VAL A 185 10.70 -2.22 9.99
CA VAL A 185 10.12 -1.06 10.66
C VAL A 185 8.63 -1.02 10.39
N VAL A 186 7.84 -0.94 11.45
CA VAL A 186 6.38 -0.82 11.38
C VAL A 186 5.97 0.53 11.95
N VAL A 187 5.14 1.26 11.18
CA VAL A 187 4.77 2.64 11.51
C VAL A 187 3.25 2.80 11.48
N PRO A 188 2.58 3.17 12.58
CA PRO A 188 1.20 3.63 12.55
C PRO A 188 1.02 4.84 11.64
N TYR A 189 -0.08 4.91 10.91
CA TYR A 189 -0.30 5.92 9.87
C TYR A 189 -0.31 7.34 10.43
N ASP A 190 -0.88 7.54 11.62
CA ASP A 190 -0.87 8.80 12.38
C ASP A 190 0.55 9.24 12.76
N ARG A 191 1.52 8.32 12.79
CA ARG A 191 2.94 8.57 13.08
C ARG A 191 3.85 8.50 11.84
N ARG A 192 3.27 8.35 10.64
CA ARG A 192 4.04 8.21 9.39
C ARG A 192 5.00 9.39 9.16
N GLY A 193 4.55 10.60 9.47
CA GLY A 193 5.26 11.83 9.16
C GLY A 193 5.29 12.13 7.64
N SER A 194 6.23 12.99 7.24
CA SER A 194 6.44 13.37 5.84
C SER A 194 7.00 12.19 5.02
N SER A 195 6.90 12.27 3.69
CA SER A 195 7.42 11.23 2.80
C SER A 195 8.95 11.15 2.86
N ALA A 196 9.63 12.28 3.01
CA ALA A 196 11.07 12.36 3.22
C ALA A 196 11.48 11.73 4.56
N ALA A 197 10.72 11.99 5.65
CA ALA A 197 10.97 11.35 6.94
C ALA A 197 10.76 9.82 6.88
N LEU A 198 9.75 9.36 6.14
CA LEU A 198 9.54 7.92 5.88
C LEU A 198 10.69 7.33 5.05
N LEU A 199 11.25 8.10 4.11
CA LEU A 199 12.38 7.67 3.30
C LEU A 199 13.65 7.51 4.15
N THR A 200 13.92 8.42 5.09
CA THR A 200 15.02 8.25 6.07
C THR A 200 14.79 7.04 6.99
N LYS A 201 13.55 6.71 7.36
CA LYS A 201 13.27 5.46 8.09
C LYS A 201 13.63 4.22 7.28
N LEU A 202 13.43 4.27 5.96
CA LEU A 202 13.77 3.20 5.03
C LEU A 202 15.27 3.15 4.72
N LEU A 203 15.91 4.31 4.55
CA LEU A 203 17.31 4.52 4.21
C LEU A 203 18.00 5.37 5.30
N PRO A 204 18.35 4.80 6.46
CA PRO A 204 18.97 5.55 7.55
C PRO A 204 20.28 6.24 7.15
N GLU A 205 20.97 5.73 6.13
CA GLU A 205 22.20 6.33 5.61
C GLU A 205 22.00 7.57 4.72
N VAL A 206 20.76 7.89 4.32
CA VAL A 206 20.44 9.11 3.55
C VAL A 206 19.82 10.13 4.50
N PRO A 207 20.54 11.21 4.86
CA PRO A 207 20.06 12.16 5.86
C PRO A 207 18.88 12.97 5.32
N LEU A 208 17.96 13.31 6.21
CA LEU A 208 16.74 14.06 5.87
C LEU A 208 17.05 15.43 5.22
N THR A 209 18.17 16.06 5.60
CA THR A 209 18.62 17.36 5.06
C THR A 209 18.87 17.33 3.56
N ASP A 210 19.11 16.15 2.99
CA ASP A 210 19.41 15.98 1.58
C ASP A 210 18.16 15.64 0.76
N LEU A 211 17.01 15.54 1.43
CA LEU A 211 15.75 15.11 0.82
C LEU A 211 14.74 16.27 0.74
N ALA A 212 14.14 16.41 -0.43
CA ALA A 212 12.98 17.27 -0.65
C ALA A 212 11.67 16.53 -0.32
N GLU A 213 10.72 17.23 0.31
CA GLU A 213 9.33 16.77 0.36
C GLU A 213 8.64 17.20 -0.94
N PRO A 214 7.83 16.33 -1.59
CA PRO A 214 7.08 16.70 -2.78
C PRO A 214 6.12 17.86 -2.50
N GLU A 215 6.10 18.86 -3.40
CA GLU A 215 5.16 19.98 -3.35
C GLU A 215 3.71 19.53 -3.60
N GLU A 216 3.54 18.53 -4.47
CA GLU A 216 2.23 17.99 -4.82
C GLU A 216 1.86 16.76 -3.97
N VAL A 217 0.81 16.90 -3.16
CA VAL A 217 0.13 15.75 -2.57
C VAL A 217 -0.89 15.21 -3.58
N LEU A 218 -0.52 14.16 -4.31
CA LEU A 218 -1.41 13.43 -5.19
C LEU A 218 -2.49 12.67 -4.41
N ASN A 219 -3.54 13.34 -3.91
CA ASN A 219 -4.69 12.69 -3.28
C ASN A 219 -5.95 13.58 -3.30
N LEU A 220 -6.46 13.94 -4.48
CA LEU A 220 -7.87 14.33 -4.58
C LEU A 220 -8.71 13.04 -4.66
N SER A 221 -8.96 12.42 -3.50
CA SER A 221 -10.04 11.43 -3.43
C SER A 221 -11.36 12.16 -3.59
N ALA A 222 -12.33 11.56 -4.28
CA ALA A 222 -13.62 12.21 -4.47
C ALA A 222 -14.29 12.52 -3.12
N THR A 223 -14.96 13.67 -3.02
CA THR A 223 -15.83 14.04 -1.89
C THR A 223 -17.02 13.08 -1.81
N ASP A 224 -17.82 13.16 -0.75
CA ASP A 224 -19.04 12.34 -0.65
C ASP A 224 -20.00 12.65 -1.81
N ALA A 225 -20.18 13.92 -2.16
CA ALA A 225 -20.96 14.34 -3.32
C ALA A 225 -20.41 13.72 -4.62
N GLY A 226 -19.10 13.84 -4.84
CA GLY A 226 -18.44 13.27 -6.03
C GLY A 226 -18.59 11.76 -6.11
N LEU A 227 -18.44 11.04 -4.99
CA LEU A 227 -18.67 9.59 -4.95
C LEU A 227 -20.13 9.21 -5.24
N MET A 228 -21.10 9.95 -4.71
CA MET A 228 -22.52 9.71 -5.01
C MET A 228 -22.84 9.91 -6.50
N ALA A 229 -22.26 10.94 -7.13
CA ALA A 229 -22.38 11.19 -8.56
C ALA A 229 -21.79 10.03 -9.37
N LEU A 230 -20.56 9.60 -9.05
CA LEU A 230 -19.92 8.45 -9.68
C LEU A 230 -20.73 7.16 -9.50
N GLN A 231 -21.23 6.89 -8.30
CA GLN A 231 -22.05 5.70 -8.02
C GLN A 231 -23.37 5.71 -8.77
N THR A 232 -24.01 6.86 -8.97
CA THR A 232 -25.22 6.98 -9.81
C THR A 232 -24.94 6.50 -11.23
N ILE A 233 -23.83 6.94 -11.82
CA ILE A 233 -23.42 6.58 -13.18
C ILE A 233 -23.15 5.06 -13.26
N TYR A 234 -22.30 4.53 -12.38
CA TYR A 234 -21.89 3.13 -12.46
C TYR A 234 -23.02 2.15 -12.12
N ARG A 235 -23.90 2.49 -11.17
CA ARG A 235 -25.09 1.65 -10.85
C ARG A 235 -26.12 1.66 -11.98
N GLY A 236 -26.17 2.74 -12.76
CA GLY A 236 -26.93 2.82 -14.01
C GLY A 236 -26.32 2.05 -15.18
N GLY A 237 -25.18 1.37 -14.98
CA GLY A 237 -24.47 0.64 -16.04
C GLY A 237 -23.55 1.50 -16.92
N GLY A 238 -23.38 2.77 -16.58
CA GLY A 238 -22.47 3.68 -17.27
C GLY A 238 -20.99 3.39 -16.96
N SER A 239 -20.12 3.95 -17.79
CA SER A 239 -18.67 3.95 -17.61
C SER A 239 -18.11 5.31 -18.02
N LEU A 240 -17.02 5.75 -17.41
CA LEU A 240 -16.39 7.04 -17.69
C LEU A 240 -14.98 6.85 -18.25
N ALA A 241 -14.63 7.65 -19.26
CA ALA A 241 -13.25 7.90 -19.62
C ALA A 241 -12.55 8.73 -18.51
N ARG A 242 -11.21 8.82 -18.58
CA ARG A 242 -10.41 9.42 -17.50
C ARG A 242 -10.70 10.90 -17.31
N ASP A 243 -10.87 11.64 -18.40
CA ASP A 243 -11.21 13.05 -18.43
C ASP A 243 -12.63 13.32 -17.90
N GLU A 244 -13.60 12.51 -18.30
CA GLU A 244 -14.97 12.59 -17.78
C GLU A 244 -15.02 12.32 -16.27
N TRP A 245 -14.28 11.29 -15.81
CA TRP A 245 -14.12 11.01 -14.39
C TRP A 245 -13.51 12.20 -13.63
N GLN A 246 -12.47 12.81 -14.18
CA GLN A 246 -11.81 13.97 -13.58
C GLN A 246 -12.75 15.17 -13.49
N GLU A 247 -13.60 15.38 -14.50
CA GLU A 247 -14.60 16.43 -14.49
C GLU A 247 -15.65 16.21 -13.39
N VAL A 248 -16.16 14.98 -13.24
CA VAL A 248 -17.07 14.66 -12.12
C VAL A 248 -16.41 14.98 -10.78
N VAL A 249 -15.18 14.51 -10.55
CA VAL A 249 -14.47 14.78 -9.29
C VAL A 249 -14.25 16.28 -9.07
N ARG A 250 -13.86 17.02 -10.12
CA ARG A 250 -13.61 18.47 -10.06
C ARG A 250 -14.88 19.26 -9.76
N SER A 251 -15.99 18.92 -10.41
CA SER A 251 -17.29 19.60 -10.24
C SER A 251 -17.85 19.50 -8.82
N HIS A 252 -17.40 18.52 -8.04
CA HIS A 252 -17.80 18.28 -6.65
C HIS A 252 -16.67 18.52 -5.63
N ALA A 253 -15.53 19.10 -6.05
CA ALA A 253 -14.35 19.24 -5.19
C ALA A 253 -14.57 20.17 -3.99
N ASP A 254 -15.36 21.23 -4.17
CA ASP A 254 -15.65 22.23 -3.12
C ASP A 254 -16.75 21.78 -2.15
N ASP A 255 -17.46 20.70 -2.47
CA ASP A 255 -18.52 20.14 -1.62
C ASP A 255 -17.95 19.10 -0.65
N ALA A 256 -17.41 19.60 0.46
CA ALA A 256 -16.86 18.78 1.54
C ALA A 256 -17.91 18.28 2.55
N THR A 257 -19.21 18.50 2.32
CA THR A 257 -20.25 18.11 3.28
C THR A 257 -20.30 16.58 3.43
N PRO A 258 -20.12 16.04 4.65
CA PRO A 258 -20.26 14.61 4.90
C PRO A 258 -21.70 14.14 4.63
N ARG A 259 -21.85 13.03 3.91
CA ARG A 259 -23.16 12.40 3.61
C ARG A 259 -23.24 10.94 4.04
N GLY A 260 -22.17 10.42 4.65
CA GLY A 260 -22.15 9.08 5.23
C GLY A 260 -22.07 7.94 4.21
N ILE A 261 -21.72 8.22 2.94
CA ILE A 261 -21.65 7.19 1.89
C ILE A 261 -20.65 6.07 2.20
N ALA A 262 -19.68 6.35 3.08
CA ALA A 262 -18.65 5.42 3.52
C ALA A 262 -18.25 5.72 4.97
N ALA A 263 -19.16 5.49 5.91
CA ALA A 263 -18.93 5.78 7.33
C ALA A 263 -19.44 4.63 8.22
N PHE A 264 -18.65 4.30 9.24
CA PHE A 264 -19.10 3.47 10.35
C PHE A 264 -19.88 4.30 11.35
N GLY A 265 -20.88 3.67 11.97
CA GLY A 265 -21.50 4.16 13.20
C GLY A 265 -20.49 4.21 14.35
N GLU A 266 -20.83 4.94 15.41
CA GLU A 266 -19.92 5.18 16.54
C GLU A 266 -19.47 3.86 17.21
N ALA A 267 -20.41 2.98 17.55
CA ALA A 267 -20.10 1.70 18.18
C ALA A 267 -19.20 0.80 17.32
N GLU A 268 -19.43 0.76 16.01
CA GLU A 268 -18.66 -0.05 15.06
C GLU A 268 -17.23 0.48 14.94
N ARG A 269 -17.09 1.82 14.91
CA ARG A 269 -15.79 2.49 14.91
C ARG A 269 -15.00 2.17 16.18
N THR A 270 -15.63 2.27 17.36
CA THR A 270 -15.00 1.91 18.63
C THR A 270 -14.49 0.47 18.61
N VAL A 271 -15.30 -0.49 18.14
CA VAL A 271 -14.88 -1.90 18.03
C VAL A 271 -13.62 -2.06 17.16
N LEU A 272 -13.58 -1.39 16.01
CA LEU A 272 -12.44 -1.45 15.08
C LEU A 272 -11.19 -0.75 15.61
N GLN A 273 -11.35 0.38 16.31
CA GLN A 273 -10.27 1.11 16.95
C GLN A 273 -9.68 0.34 18.13
N ASP A 274 -10.52 -0.23 18.99
CA ASP A 274 -10.09 -1.06 20.11
C ASP A 274 -9.34 -2.30 19.62
N ARG A 275 -9.83 -2.93 18.54
CA ARG A 275 -9.12 -4.02 17.88
C ARG A 275 -7.77 -3.57 17.36
N TYR A 276 -7.71 -2.43 16.68
CA TYR A 276 -6.46 -1.90 16.14
C TYR A 276 -5.44 -1.62 17.25
N ALA A 277 -5.86 -1.01 18.36
CA ALA A 277 -5.00 -0.78 19.52
C ALA A 277 -4.41 -2.09 20.07
N ARG A 278 -5.24 -3.12 20.30
CA ARG A 278 -4.76 -4.45 20.71
C ARG A 278 -3.79 -5.07 19.69
N ASP A 279 -4.04 -4.87 18.41
CA ASP A 279 -3.16 -5.38 17.36
C ASP A 279 -1.83 -4.62 17.29
N LEU A 280 -1.79 -3.32 17.60
CA LEU A 280 -0.55 -2.57 17.74
C LEU A 280 0.29 -3.09 18.92
N ASP A 281 -0.34 -3.40 20.05
CA ASP A 281 0.34 -4.02 21.20
C ASP A 281 0.93 -5.39 20.84
N ARG A 282 0.18 -6.20 20.07
CA ARG A 282 0.66 -7.50 19.59
C ARG A 282 1.84 -7.37 18.63
N VAL A 283 1.82 -6.38 17.74
CA VAL A 283 2.91 -6.11 16.79
C VAL A 283 4.15 -5.58 17.51
N SER A 284 3.99 -4.65 18.45
CA SER A 284 5.11 -4.08 19.20
C SER A 284 5.82 -5.11 20.10
N ALA A 285 5.09 -6.13 20.55
CA ALA A 285 5.64 -7.26 21.30
C ALA A 285 6.38 -8.31 20.44
N MET A 286 6.36 -8.21 19.10
CA MET A 286 7.05 -9.15 18.23
C MET A 286 8.56 -8.91 18.23
N ALA A 287 9.33 -9.96 18.49
CA ALA A 287 10.79 -9.89 18.47
C ALA A 287 11.31 -9.47 17.08
N GLY A 288 12.27 -8.55 17.01
CA GLY A 288 12.89 -8.12 15.76
C GLY A 288 12.04 -7.16 14.90
N ILE A 289 10.97 -6.59 15.46
CA ILE A 289 10.20 -5.51 14.84
C ILE A 289 10.54 -4.18 15.50
N GLU A 290 10.85 -3.19 14.67
CA GLU A 290 11.03 -1.80 15.11
C GLU A 290 9.71 -1.05 14.95
N MET A 291 8.96 -0.93 16.05
CA MET A 291 7.73 -0.12 16.08
C MET A 291 8.09 1.35 16.39
N ILE A 292 7.50 2.30 15.65
CA ILE A 292 7.71 3.76 15.84
C ILE A 292 6.40 4.43 16.25
#